data_AF-A0A285UJU8-F1
#
_entry.id   AF-A0A285UJU8-F1
#
_cell.length_a   1.000
_cell.length_b   1.000
_cell.length_c   1.000
_cell.angle_alpha   90.00
_cell.angle_beta   90.00
_cell.angle_gamma   90.00
#
_symmetry.space_group_name_H-M   'P 1'
#
loop_
_entity.id
_entity.type
_entity.pdbx_description
1 polymer ?
#
loop_
_entity_poly.entity_id
_entity_poly.type
_entity_poly.pdbx_seq_one_letter_code
_entity_poly.pdbx_strand_id
1 'polypeptide(L)' 'MILRAILGTLVMIFFIIPFIRRIQNDRREGKDISKWSVTFIIIAVVLWLFMITWVIMYYA' A
#
# COMPACT_ATOMS: atom_id res chain seq x y z
N MET A 1 -15.91 -13.86 -1.67
CA MET A 1 -15.28 -12.64 -1.15
C MET A 1 -13.84 -12.83 -0.66
N ILE A 2 -13.40 -14.04 -0.26
CA ILE A 2 -11.97 -14.35 -0.06
C ILE A 2 -11.14 -14.03 -1.32
N LEU A 3 -11.65 -14.37 -2.52
CA LEU A 3 -11.00 -14.02 -3.79
C LEU A 3 -10.81 -12.50 -3.95
N ARG A 4 -11.76 -11.70 -3.46
CA ARG A 4 -11.70 -10.22 -3.50
C ARG A 4 -10.63 -9.69 -2.54
N ALA A 5 -10.46 -10.30 -1.37
CA ALA A 5 -9.38 -9.98 -0.43
C ALA A 5 -8.00 -10.34 -1.01
N ILE A 6 -7.86 -11.54 -1.61
CA ILE A 6 -6.60 -11.97 -2.25
C ILE A 6 -6.23 -11.03 -3.41
N LEU A 7 -7.18 -10.71 -4.30
CA LEU A 7 -6.98 -9.75 -5.38
C LEU A 7 -6.65 -8.35 -4.84
N GLY A 8 -7.30 -7.90 -3.78
CA GLY A 8 -7.00 -6.62 -3.13
C GLY A 8 -5.58 -6.55 -2.58
N THR A 9 -5.13 -7.62 -1.92
CA THR A 9 -3.74 -7.76 -1.45
C THR A 9 -2.75 -7.75 -2.60
N LEU A 10 -3.03 -8.48 -3.69
CA LEU A 10 -2.17 -8.48 -4.88
C LEU A 10 -2.05 -7.07 -5.48
N VAL A 11 -3.17 -6.38 -5.70
CA VAL A 11 -3.16 -4.99 -6.21
C VAL A 11 -2.34 -4.08 -5.31
N MET A 12 -2.48 -4.22 -3.99
CA MET A 12 -1.73 -3.43 -3.03
C MET A 12 -0.22 -3.69 -3.13
N ILE A 13 0.19 -4.96 -3.23
CA ILE A 13 1.59 -5.35 -3.41
C ILE A 13 2.13 -4.78 -4.72
N PHE A 14 1.40 -4.93 -5.83
CA PHE A 14 1.77 -4.37 -7.13
C PHE A 14 1.84 -2.84 -7.13
N PHE A 15 1.10 -2.15 -6.26
CA PHE A 15 1.17 -0.71 -6.12
C PHE A 15 2.33 -0.26 -5.23
N ILE A 16 2.59 -0.96 -4.13
CA ILE A 16 3.63 -0.62 -3.14
C ILE A 16 5.03 -0.89 -3.69
N ILE A 17 5.25 -2.01 -4.39
CA ILE A 17 6.57 -2.38 -4.93
C ILE A 17 7.21 -1.28 -5.79
N PRO A 18 6.57 -0.78 -6.87
CA PRO A 18 7.16 0.26 -7.70
C PRO A 18 7.35 1.57 -6.93
N PHE A 19 6.49 1.84 -5.95
CA PHE A 19 6.57 3.04 -5.12
C PHE A 19 7.77 2.99 -4.16
N ILE A 20 8.01 1.84 -3.52
CA ILE A 20 9.21 1.61 -2.70
C ILE A 20 10.47 1.70 -3.56
N ARG A 21 10.47 1.07 -4.75
CA ARG A 21 11.60 1.16 -5.69
C ARG A 21 11.90 2.61 -6.08
N ARG A 22 10.86 3.42 -6.34
CA ARG A 22 11.01 4.85 -6.62
C ARG A 22 11.65 5.59 -5.44
N ILE A 23 11.16 5.38 -4.21
CA ILE A 23 11.73 6.00 -3.00
C ILE A 23 13.19 5.57 -2.77
N GLN A 24 13.52 4.30 -3.01
CA GLN A 24 14.90 3.81 -2.89
C GLN A 24 15.82 4.45 -3.92
N ASN A 25 15.36 4.64 -5.15
CA ASN A 25 16.11 5.36 -6.17
C ASN A 25 16.27 6.85 -5.82
N ASP A 26 15.20 7.53 -5.37
CA ASP A 26 15.27 8.93 -4.96
C ASP A 26 16.27 9.13 -3.81
N ARG A 27 16.33 8.19 -2.84
CA ARG A 27 17.35 8.17 -1.77
C ARG A 27 18.77 8.02 -2.31
N ARG A 28 18.99 7.13 -3.28
CA ARG A 28 20.32 6.90 -3.89
C ARG A 28 20.80 8.09 -4.70
N GLU A 29 19.87 8.81 -5.33
CA GLU A 29 20.17 10.03 -6.09
C GLU A 29 20.39 11.26 -5.20
N GLY A 30 20.32 11.12 -3.87
CA GLY A 30 20.46 12.23 -2.93
C GLY A 30 19.33 13.26 -3.01
N LYS A 31 18.20 12.89 -3.64
CA LYS A 31 17.02 13.75 -3.72
C LYS A 31 16.25 13.67 -2.41
N ASP A 32 15.77 14.83 -1.96
CA ASP A 32 14.85 14.88 -0.83
C ASP A 32 13.61 14.04 -1.13
N ILE A 33 13.43 13.00 -0.31
CA ILE A 33 12.22 12.18 -0.39
C ILE A 33 11.06 13.07 0.01
N SER A 34 10.10 13.25 -0.90
CA SER A 34 8.89 13.98 -0.58
C SER A 34 8.18 13.29 0.58
N LYS A 35 7.99 14.02 1.69
CA LYS A 35 7.24 13.55 2.85
C LYS A 35 5.84 13.06 2.45
N TRP A 36 5.26 13.68 1.41
CA TRP A 36 3.99 13.28 0.82
C TRP A 36 3.99 11.87 0.23
N SER A 37 5.09 11.41 -0.34
CA SER A 37 5.22 10.03 -0.86
C SER A 37 5.12 9.01 0.27
N VAL A 38 5.74 9.28 1.41
CA VAL A 38 5.66 8.42 2.59
C VAL A 38 4.25 8.46 3.18
N THR A 39 3.64 9.64 3.30
CA THR A 39 2.25 9.79 3.74
C THR A 39 1.28 9.02 2.86
N PHE A 40 1.48 9.01 1.53
CA PHE A 40 0.66 8.26 0.58
C PHE A 40 0.72 6.74 0.84
N ILE A 41 1.92 6.19 1.10
CA ILE A 41 2.06 4.77 1.45
C ILE A 41 1.31 4.47 2.74
N ILE A 42 1.46 5.30 3.77
CA ILE A 42 0.79 5.10 5.06
C ILE A 42 -0.73 5.09 4.88
N ILE A 43 -1.28 6.07 4.15
CA ILE A 43 -2.72 6.14 3.87
C ILE A 43 -3.18 4.90 3.09
N ALA A 44 -2.44 4.47 2.07
CA ALA A 44 -2.77 3.27 1.30
C ALA A 44 -2.80 2.01 2.19
N VAL A 45 -1.85 1.88 3.13
CA VAL A 45 -1.82 0.78 4.10
C VAL A 45 -3.03 0.82 5.03
N VAL A 46 -3.36 1.99 5.56
CA VAL A 46 -4.53 2.17 6.44
C VAL A 46 -5.84 1.83 5.71
N LEU A 47 -6.01 2.30 4.47
CA LEU A 47 -7.19 2.00 3.66
C LEU A 47 -7.33 0.50 3.36
N TRP A 48 -6.22 -0.18 3.11
CA TRP A 48 -6.24 -1.63 2.89
C TRP A 48 -6.59 -2.40 4.16
N LEU A 49 -6.03 -2.01 5.31
CA LEU A 49 -6.40 -2.59 6.60
C LEU A 49 -7.90 -2.42 6.83
N PHE A 50 -8.45 -1.23 6.56
CA PHE A 50 -9.88 -0.96 6.67
C PHE A 50 -10.72 -1.87 5.77
N MET A 51 -10.30 -2.09 4.52
CA MET A 51 -10.95 -3.04 3.62
C MET A 51 -10.91 -4.47 4.15
N ILE A 52 -9.76 -4.92 4.68
CA ILE A 52 -9.64 -6.27 5.24
C ILE A 52 -10.51 -6.42 6.48
N THR A 53 -10.50 -5.46 7.40
CA THR A 53 -11.33 -5.49 8.61
C THR A 53 -12.81 -5.54 8.24
N TRP A 54 -13.24 -4.79 7.22
CA TRP A 54 -14.60 -4.86 6.71
C TRP A 54 -14.96 -6.24 6.16
N VAL A 55 -14.06 -6.87 5.38
CA VAL A 55 -14.27 -8.22 4.88
C VAL A 55 -14.35 -9.22 6.04
N ILE A 56 -13.50 -9.11 7.06
CA ILE A 56 -13.52 -10.00 8.22
C ILE A 56 -14.84 -9.84 9.00
N MET A 57 -15.26 -8.61 9.32
CA MET A 57 -16.53 -8.37 10.03
C MET A 57 -17.76 -8.87 9.28
N TYR A 58 -17.74 -8.83 7.95
CA TYR A 58 -18.87 -9.33 7.15
C TYR A 58 -18.98 -10.86 7.17
N TYR A 59 -17.90 -11.58 7.48
CA TYR A 59 -17.82 -13.04 7.49
C TYR A 59 -17.73 -13.69 8.88
N ALA A 60 -17.58 -12.88 9.93
CA ALA A 60 -17.60 -13.31 11.33
C ALA A 60 -19.02 -13.26 11.88
#